data_AF-A0A8T3MQT2-F1
#
_entry.id   AF-A0A8T3MQT2-F1
#
_cell.length_a   1.000
_cell.length_b   1.000
_cell.length_c   1.000
_cell.angle_alpha   90.00
_cell.angle_beta   90.00
_cell.angle_gamma   90.00
#
_symmetry.space_group_name_H-M   'P 1'
#
loop_
_entity.id
_entity.type
_entity.pdbx_description
1 polymer ?
#
loop_
_entity_poly.entity_id
_entity_poly.type
_entity_poly.pdbx_seq_one_letter_code
_entity_poly.pdbx_strand_id
1 'polypeptide(L)'
;MAVFTRDPGASGAQGRTVPGLVERRVYVQAQARIVWAVLHDPTNTGALFPELRLGPAAPAWPAAATTREGSAHVGLLREHARVESLEARPARSFRMRVTGSGFTSEWSWRLEPADGGGTRVIHSATFDPLDRWAGFLVRLGRRSLGSRVEAHLRILKERAEAAERSIQRSS
;
A
#
# COMPACT_ATOMS: atom_id res chain seq x y z
N MET A 1 55.66 -15.72 15.55
CA MET A 1 54.94 -16.84 14.92
C MET A 1 53.45 -16.52 14.97
N ALA A 2 52.92 -15.94 13.87
CA ALA A 2 51.78 -16.45 13.08
C ALA A 2 50.45 -16.52 13.86
N VAL A 3 49.65 -15.44 13.86
CA VAL A 3 48.49 -15.15 12.98
C VAL A 3 47.28 -16.04 13.26
N PHE A 4 46.22 -15.43 13.82
CA PHE A 4 44.83 -15.90 13.68
C PHE A 4 43.91 -14.69 13.40
N THR A 5 43.58 -14.57 12.11
CA THR A 5 42.27 -14.20 11.50
C THR A 5 41.53 -12.90 11.89
N ARG A 6 41.55 -11.95 10.96
CA ARG A 6 40.36 -11.17 10.47
C ARG A 6 39.27 -12.16 9.98
N ASP A 7 37.97 -11.88 9.93
CA ASP A 7 37.24 -10.63 9.68
C ASP A 7 35.79 -10.71 10.25
N PRO A 8 35.07 -9.58 10.35
CA PRO A 8 33.71 -9.46 10.87
C PRO A 8 32.66 -9.63 9.78
N GLY A 9 31.68 -10.49 10.01
CA GLY A 9 30.51 -10.65 9.15
C GLY A 9 29.27 -10.01 9.80
N ALA A 10 29.21 -8.68 9.82
CA ALA A 10 27.94 -7.98 9.97
C ALA A 10 27.04 -8.42 8.80
N SER A 11 26.07 -9.29 9.08
CA SER A 11 24.97 -9.59 8.15
C SER A 11 24.13 -8.32 8.00
N GLY A 12 24.57 -7.44 7.11
CA GLY A 12 23.71 -6.48 6.47
C GLY A 12 22.56 -7.26 5.86
N ALA A 13 21.34 -6.93 6.31
CA ALA A 13 20.11 -7.31 5.63
C ALA A 13 20.16 -6.72 4.22
N GLN A 14 20.80 -7.45 3.30
CA GLN A 14 20.74 -7.18 1.89
C GLN A 14 19.28 -7.36 1.50
N GLY A 15 18.64 -6.23 1.17
CA GLY A 15 17.25 -6.19 0.76
C GLY A 15 17.02 -7.23 -0.33
N ARG A 16 16.21 -8.24 0.00
CA ARG A 16 15.66 -9.15 -0.98
C ARG A 16 14.88 -8.29 -1.97
N THR A 17 15.50 -8.00 -3.11
CA THR A 17 14.85 -7.31 -4.22
C THR A 17 13.81 -8.27 -4.75
N VAL A 18 12.59 -8.13 -4.25
CA VAL A 18 11.44 -8.85 -4.77
C VAL A 18 11.22 -8.33 -6.19
N PRO A 19 11.37 -9.16 -7.24
CA PRO A 19 11.16 -8.72 -8.61
C PRO A 19 9.78 -8.08 -8.76
N GLY A 20 9.70 -6.93 -9.45
CA GLY A 20 8.43 -6.23 -9.67
C GLY A 20 7.89 -5.44 -8.47
N LEU A 21 8.56 -5.45 -7.31
CA LEU A 21 8.21 -4.61 -6.17
C LEU A 21 8.51 -3.14 -6.48
N VAL A 22 7.50 -2.30 -6.34
CA VAL A 22 7.67 -0.84 -6.34
C VAL A 22 7.44 -0.32 -4.95
N GLU A 23 8.42 0.36 -4.38
CA GLU A 23 8.30 1.08 -3.11
C GLU A 23 8.46 2.59 -3.35
N ARG A 24 7.61 3.37 -2.68
CA ARG A 24 7.69 4.83 -2.61
C ARG A 24 7.42 5.30 -1.18
N ARG A 25 7.86 6.51 -0.89
CA ARG A 25 7.79 7.09 0.45
C ARG A 25 7.34 8.53 0.36
N VAL A 26 6.55 8.97 1.34
CA VAL A 26 6.15 10.37 1.47
C VAL A 26 6.10 10.74 2.95
N TYR A 27 6.44 11.97 3.27
CA TYR A 27 6.18 12.55 4.59
C TYR A 27 4.79 13.20 4.58
N VAL A 28 3.99 12.90 5.59
CA VAL A 28 2.63 13.42 5.77
C VAL A 28 2.61 14.23 7.07
N GLN A 29 2.19 15.48 6.97
CA GLN A 29 2.01 16.35 8.13
C GLN A 29 0.69 16.03 8.87
N ALA A 30 0.57 14.78 9.31
CA ALA A 30 -0.55 14.28 10.10
C ALA A 30 -0.07 13.14 11.01
N GLN A 31 -0.72 12.96 12.15
CA GLN A 31 -0.39 11.86 13.06
C GLN A 31 -0.73 10.49 12.45
N ALA A 32 0.00 9.44 12.82
CA ALA A 32 -0.15 8.12 12.22
C ALA A 32 -1.57 7.55 12.37
N ARG A 33 -2.26 7.89 13.47
CA ARG A 33 -3.67 7.53 13.70
C ARG A 33 -4.63 8.18 12.69
N ILE A 34 -4.35 9.41 12.26
CA ILE A 34 -5.15 10.13 11.25
C ILE A 34 -4.86 9.56 9.87
N VAL A 35 -3.59 9.30 9.55
CA VAL A 35 -3.22 8.61 8.30
C VAL A 35 -3.91 7.24 8.21
N TRP A 36 -3.91 6.47 9.29
CA TRP A 36 -4.61 5.20 9.38
C TRP A 36 -6.12 5.34 9.15
N ALA A 37 -6.77 6.29 9.82
CA ALA A 37 -8.20 6.53 9.67
C ALA A 37 -8.55 6.89 8.21
N VAL A 38 -7.79 7.79 7.58
CA VAL A 38 -8.00 8.20 6.18
C VAL A 38 -7.80 7.04 5.21
N LEU A 39 -6.80 6.19 5.44
CA LEU A 39 -6.53 5.01 4.60
C LEU A 39 -7.71 4.02 4.56
N HIS A 40 -8.45 3.92 5.67
CA HIS A 40 -9.55 2.97 5.83
C HIS A 40 -10.95 3.59 5.75
N ASP A 41 -11.04 4.91 5.56
CA ASP A 41 -12.30 5.61 5.39
C ASP A 41 -12.95 5.22 4.04
N PRO A 42 -14.16 4.64 4.05
CA PRO A 42 -14.85 4.22 2.83
C PRO A 42 -15.08 5.38 1.85
N THR A 43 -15.21 6.62 2.34
CA THR A 43 -15.42 7.80 1.49
C THR A 43 -14.18 8.17 0.67
N ASN A 44 -12.99 7.75 1.10
CA ASN A 44 -11.73 8.00 0.41
C ASN A 44 -11.33 6.87 -0.54
N THR A 45 -11.94 5.68 -0.43
CA THR A 45 -11.53 4.47 -1.15
C THR A 45 -11.44 4.69 -2.67
N GLY A 46 -12.45 5.29 -3.30
CA GLY A 46 -12.45 5.51 -4.75
C GLY A 46 -11.42 6.53 -5.24
N ALA A 47 -10.99 7.46 -4.37
CA ALA A 47 -9.95 8.43 -4.69
C ALA A 47 -8.54 7.85 -4.43
N LEU A 48 -8.38 7.07 -3.36
CA LEU A 48 -7.13 6.41 -2.99
C LEU A 48 -6.76 5.30 -3.97
N PHE A 49 -7.74 4.49 -4.39
CA PHE A 49 -7.54 3.30 -5.20
C PHE A 49 -8.49 3.32 -6.41
N PRO A 50 -8.29 4.21 -7.40
CA PRO A 50 -9.20 4.33 -8.54
C PRO A 50 -9.29 3.07 -9.40
N GLU A 51 -8.27 2.19 -9.34
CA GLU A 51 -8.27 0.87 -9.96
C GLU A 51 -9.08 -0.17 -9.19
N LEU A 52 -9.57 0.12 -7.99
CA LEU A 52 -10.23 -0.87 -7.14
C LEU A 52 -11.57 -0.34 -6.66
N ARG A 53 -12.64 -0.97 -7.15
CA ARG A 53 -13.99 -0.71 -6.64
C ARG A 53 -14.35 -1.81 -5.66
N LEU A 54 -14.18 -1.51 -4.38
CA LEU A 54 -14.51 -2.43 -3.30
C LEU A 54 -16.01 -2.44 -3.05
N GLY A 55 -16.58 -3.64 -2.91
CA GLY A 55 -17.90 -3.84 -2.35
C GLY A 55 -17.96 -3.46 -0.86
N PRO A 56 -19.11 -3.64 -0.19
CA PRO A 56 -19.26 -3.29 1.23
C PRO A 56 -18.21 -4.00 2.09
N ALA A 57 -17.71 -3.29 3.10
CA ALA A 57 -16.78 -3.86 4.06
C ALA A 57 -17.55 -4.73 5.07
N ALA A 58 -17.02 -5.90 5.41
CA ALA A 58 -17.47 -6.61 6.59
C ALA A 58 -17.18 -5.76 7.84
N PRO A 59 -17.97 -5.87 8.94
CA PRO A 59 -17.76 -5.06 10.14
C PRO A 59 -16.36 -5.16 10.75
N ALA A 60 -15.69 -6.30 10.56
CA ALA A 60 -14.35 -6.54 11.07
C ALA A 60 -13.24 -5.93 10.19
N TRP A 61 -13.54 -5.43 8.99
CA TRP A 61 -12.54 -4.80 8.13
C TRP A 61 -11.96 -3.54 8.81
N PRO A 62 -10.64 -3.32 8.82
CA PRO A 62 -9.61 -4.00 8.03
C PRO A 62 -8.85 -5.12 8.76
N ALA A 63 -9.40 -5.77 9.79
CA ALA A 63 -8.68 -6.79 10.56
C ALA A 63 -8.05 -7.88 9.68
N ALA A 64 -6.92 -8.45 10.11
CA ALA A 64 -6.24 -9.50 9.36
C ALA A 64 -7.15 -10.71 9.09
N ALA A 65 -6.95 -11.37 7.95
CA ALA A 65 -7.76 -12.45 7.40
C ALA A 65 -9.22 -12.08 7.04
N THR A 66 -9.60 -10.79 7.13
CA THR A 66 -10.89 -10.34 6.58
C THR A 66 -10.81 -10.18 5.08
N THR A 67 -11.93 -10.41 4.39
CA THR A 67 -12.00 -10.32 2.93
C THR A 67 -13.15 -9.44 2.47
N ARG A 68 -13.00 -8.88 1.27
CA ARG A 68 -13.99 -8.07 0.57
C ARG A 68 -13.96 -8.43 -0.90
N GLU A 69 -15.13 -8.52 -1.51
CA GLU A 69 -15.25 -8.63 -2.96
C GLU A 69 -15.23 -7.24 -3.59
N GLY A 70 -14.85 -7.18 -4.86
CA GLY A 70 -14.77 -5.94 -5.61
C GLY A 70 -14.47 -6.18 -7.08
N SER A 71 -14.09 -5.10 -7.76
CA SER A 71 -13.65 -5.17 -9.16
C SER A 71 -12.36 -4.39 -9.37
N ALA A 72 -11.43 -5.03 -10.06
CA ALA A 72 -10.13 -4.48 -10.42
C ALA A 72 -10.15 -3.91 -11.83
N HIS A 73 -9.59 -2.71 -11.95
CA HIS A 73 -9.56 -1.87 -13.14
C HIS A 73 -8.12 -1.44 -13.43
N VAL A 74 -7.26 -2.40 -13.79
CA VAL A 74 -5.82 -2.17 -13.97
C VAL A 74 -5.47 -2.07 -15.45
N GLY A 75 -5.20 -0.85 -15.95
CA GLY A 75 -5.00 -0.64 -17.39
C GLY A 75 -6.28 -0.95 -18.15
N LEU A 76 -6.23 -1.90 -19.09
CA LEU A 76 -7.41 -2.42 -19.79
C LEU A 76 -8.06 -3.63 -19.09
N LEU A 77 -7.40 -4.19 -18.06
CA LEU A 77 -7.96 -5.29 -17.28
C LEU A 77 -9.17 -4.83 -16.48
N ARG A 78 -10.27 -5.56 -16.60
CA ARG A 78 -11.55 -5.34 -15.93
C ARG A 78 -12.08 -6.68 -15.48
N GLU A 79 -11.99 -6.97 -14.19
CA GLU A 79 -12.47 -8.24 -13.66
C GLU A 79 -12.92 -8.14 -12.20
N HIS A 80 -13.67 -9.15 -11.77
CA HIS A 80 -13.97 -9.36 -10.36
C HIS A 80 -12.68 -9.67 -9.60
N ALA A 81 -12.55 -9.11 -8.40
CA ALA A 81 -11.38 -9.30 -7.57
C ALA A 81 -11.76 -9.52 -6.12
N ARG A 82 -11.11 -10.50 -5.50
CA ARG A 82 -11.15 -10.72 -4.07
C ARG A 82 -10.03 -9.93 -3.42
N VAL A 83 -10.34 -9.22 -2.34
CA VAL A 83 -9.39 -8.44 -1.55
C VAL A 83 -9.30 -9.02 -0.16
N GLU A 84 -8.09 -9.33 0.27
CA GLU A 84 -7.79 -9.94 1.57
C GLU A 84 -6.90 -9.00 2.38
N SER A 85 -7.29 -8.71 3.62
CA SER A 85 -6.40 -8.06 4.59
C SER A 85 -5.43 -9.09 5.14
N LEU A 86 -4.14 -8.96 4.83
CA LEU A 86 -3.09 -9.85 5.30
C LEU A 86 -2.55 -9.41 6.67
N GLU A 87 -2.52 -8.10 6.90
CA GLU A 87 -2.05 -7.52 8.15
C GLU A 87 -2.78 -6.20 8.39
N ALA A 88 -3.23 -5.99 9.63
CA ALA A 88 -3.73 -4.70 10.06
C ALA A 88 -3.26 -4.41 11.49
N ARG A 89 -2.24 -3.56 11.60
CA ARG A 89 -1.71 -3.04 12.85
C ARG A 89 -1.99 -1.53 12.88
N PRO A 90 -2.98 -1.09 13.66
CA PRO A 90 -3.40 0.31 13.70
C PRO A 90 -2.23 1.28 13.88
N ALA A 91 -2.23 2.33 13.06
CA ALA A 91 -1.20 3.37 13.04
C ALA A 91 0.25 2.87 12.84
N ARG A 92 0.46 1.64 12.34
CA ARG A 92 1.79 1.05 12.12
C ARG A 92 1.94 0.41 10.74
N SER A 93 1.05 -0.51 10.39
CA SER A 93 1.17 -1.25 9.13
C SER A 93 -0.16 -1.81 8.66
N PHE A 94 -0.39 -1.73 7.36
CA PHE A 94 -1.51 -2.39 6.70
C PHE A 94 -0.98 -3.13 5.48
N ARG A 95 -1.47 -4.34 5.25
CA ARG A 95 -1.11 -5.13 4.08
C ARG A 95 -2.34 -5.82 3.55
N MET A 96 -2.52 -5.77 2.23
CA MET A 96 -3.62 -6.44 1.58
C MET A 96 -3.17 -7.10 0.28
N ARG A 97 -3.91 -8.13 -0.11
CA ARG A 97 -3.78 -8.80 -1.39
C ARG A 97 -5.04 -8.58 -2.20
N VAL A 98 -4.86 -8.28 -3.48
CA VAL A 98 -5.92 -8.23 -4.49
C VAL A 98 -5.68 -9.39 -5.45
N THR A 99 -6.66 -10.28 -5.57
CA THR A 99 -6.60 -11.46 -6.43
C THR A 99 -7.74 -11.41 -7.44
N GLY A 100 -7.38 -11.35 -8.72
CA GLY A 100 -8.28 -11.60 -9.84
C GLY A 100 -8.06 -13.00 -10.42
N SER A 101 -8.79 -13.34 -11.47
CA SER A 101 -8.58 -14.58 -12.22
C SER A 101 -7.24 -14.61 -12.95
N GLY A 102 -6.76 -13.46 -13.43
CA GLY A 102 -5.53 -13.34 -14.21
C GLY A 102 -4.33 -12.73 -13.47
N PHE A 103 -4.46 -12.32 -12.21
CA PHE A 103 -3.37 -11.67 -11.48
C PHE A 103 -3.49 -11.81 -9.96
N THR A 104 -2.36 -11.57 -9.29
CA THR A 104 -2.29 -11.24 -7.86
C THR A 104 -1.47 -9.97 -7.67
N SER A 105 -1.88 -9.13 -6.71
CA SER A 105 -1.18 -7.88 -6.39
C SER A 105 -1.18 -7.69 -4.88
N GLU A 106 -0.02 -7.53 -4.26
CA GLU A 106 0.11 -7.29 -2.83
C GLU A 106 0.51 -5.84 -2.57
N TRP A 107 -0.28 -5.13 -1.76
CA TRP A 107 -0.08 -3.73 -1.42
C TRP A 107 0.18 -3.63 0.08
N SER A 108 1.19 -2.85 0.46
CA SER A 108 1.52 -2.61 1.86
C SER A 108 1.73 -1.13 2.16
N TRP A 109 1.38 -0.72 3.37
CA TRP A 109 1.64 0.59 3.94
C TRP A 109 2.33 0.40 5.28
N ARG A 110 3.44 1.10 5.50
CA ARG A 110 4.08 1.26 6.80
C ARG A 110 4.02 2.71 7.21
N LEU A 111 3.62 2.94 8.46
CA LEU A 111 3.43 4.25 9.07
C LEU A 111 4.47 4.38 10.18
N GLU A 112 5.45 5.24 9.95
CA GLU A 112 6.55 5.50 10.87
C GLU A 112 6.37 6.92 11.42
N PRO A 113 6.01 7.09 12.71
CA PRO A 113 6.01 8.40 13.34
C PRO A 113 7.39 9.05 13.20
N ALA A 114 7.42 10.35 12.88
CA ALA A 114 8.68 11.09 12.75
C ALA A 114 8.96 11.93 14.00
N ASP A 115 10.23 12.08 14.35
CA ASP A 115 10.68 12.76 15.59
C ASP A 115 10.27 14.24 15.67
N GLY A 116 10.02 14.89 14.53
CA GLY A 116 9.52 16.27 14.42
C GLY A 116 7.99 16.39 14.34
N GLY A 117 7.25 15.33 14.64
CA GLY A 117 5.82 15.22 14.38
C GLY A 117 5.51 14.74 12.95
N GLY A 118 4.25 14.43 12.68
CA GLY A 118 3.81 13.84 11.41
C GLY A 118 4.15 12.35 11.26
N THR A 119 4.04 11.84 10.03
CA THR A 119 4.19 10.41 9.72
C THR A 119 4.92 10.23 8.40
N ARG A 120 5.98 9.41 8.40
CA ARG A 120 6.56 8.87 7.17
C ARG A 120 5.74 7.65 6.73
N VAL A 121 5.17 7.74 5.54
CA VAL A 121 4.38 6.67 4.93
C VAL A 121 5.22 6.01 3.85
N ILE A 122 5.40 4.69 3.97
CA ILE A 122 6.04 3.85 2.96
C ILE A 122 4.95 3.01 2.33
N HIS A 123 4.73 3.16 1.04
CA HIS A 123 3.81 2.32 0.28
C HIS A 123 4.59 1.45 -0.69
N SER A 124 4.36 0.15 -0.62
CA SER A 124 4.89 -0.79 -1.59
C SER A 124 3.77 -1.57 -2.27
N ALA A 125 3.99 -1.93 -3.53
CA ALA A 125 3.08 -2.75 -4.30
C ALA A 125 3.84 -3.71 -5.22
N THR A 126 3.32 -4.93 -5.38
CA THR A 126 3.71 -5.87 -6.43
C THR A 126 2.57 -6.06 -7.41
N PHE A 127 2.87 -6.55 -8.60
CA PHE A 127 1.86 -7.02 -9.53
C PHE A 127 2.38 -8.25 -10.27
N ASP A 128 1.74 -9.39 -10.02
CA ASP A 128 2.12 -10.70 -10.53
C ASP A 128 1.01 -11.20 -11.47
N PRO A 129 1.22 -11.13 -12.80
CA PRO A 129 0.28 -11.72 -13.75
C PRO A 129 0.34 -13.24 -13.65
N LEU A 130 -0.82 -13.88 -13.54
CA LEU A 130 -0.96 -15.34 -13.52
C LEU A 130 -1.06 -15.91 -14.94
N ASP A 131 -1.38 -15.06 -15.92
CA ASP A 131 -1.39 -15.41 -17.33
C ASP A 131 -0.79 -14.31 -18.24
N ARG A 132 -0.44 -14.70 -19.46
CA ARG A 132 0.19 -13.83 -20.46
C ARG A 132 -0.70 -12.68 -20.94
N TRP A 133 -2.02 -12.83 -20.91
CA TRP A 133 -2.98 -11.82 -21.34
C TRP A 133 -3.12 -10.72 -20.29
N ALA A 134 -3.18 -11.07 -19.01
CA ALA A 134 -3.17 -10.10 -17.91
C ALA A 134 -1.92 -9.23 -17.96
N GLY A 135 -0.74 -9.83 -18.17
CA GLY A 135 0.52 -9.09 -18.36
C GLY A 135 0.46 -8.11 -19.53
N PHE A 136 -0.10 -8.53 -20.67
CA PHE A 136 -0.26 -7.69 -21.85
C PHE A 136 -1.24 -6.52 -21.63
N LEU A 137 -2.43 -6.78 -21.05
CA LEU A 137 -3.47 -5.77 -20.79
C LEU A 137 -3.01 -4.71 -19.78
N VAL A 138 -2.19 -5.10 -18.81
CA VAL A 138 -1.59 -4.19 -17.82
C VAL A 138 -0.54 -3.31 -18.47
N ARG A 139 0.29 -3.87 -19.36
CA ARG A 139 1.33 -3.15 -20.10
C ARG A 139 0.75 -2.16 -21.12
N LEU A 140 -0.44 -2.45 -21.67
CA LEU A 140 -1.20 -1.49 -22.49
C LEU A 140 -1.82 -0.34 -21.67
N GLY A 141 -1.88 -0.47 -20.35
CA GLY A 141 -2.29 0.61 -19.46
C GLY A 141 -1.28 1.77 -19.47
N ARG A 142 -1.76 3.00 -19.69
CA ARG A 142 -0.94 4.22 -19.74
C ARG A 142 -0.22 4.61 -18.43
N ARG A 143 -0.45 3.91 -17.31
CA ARG A 143 0.19 4.20 -16.01
C ARG A 143 0.95 3.00 -15.50
N SER A 144 2.23 3.21 -15.21
CA SER A 144 3.10 2.23 -14.54
C SER A 144 2.64 1.97 -13.11
N LEU A 145 3.04 0.82 -12.52
CA LEU A 145 2.79 0.53 -11.11
C LEU A 145 3.37 1.62 -10.19
N GLY A 146 4.57 2.12 -10.49
CA GLY A 146 5.17 3.21 -9.72
C GLY A 146 4.37 4.50 -9.74
N SER A 147 3.83 4.89 -10.90
CA SER A 147 2.95 6.05 -11.01
C SER A 147 1.66 5.88 -10.21
N ARG A 148 1.15 4.65 -10.05
CA ARG A 148 -0.02 4.37 -9.18
C ARG A 148 0.34 4.49 -7.71
N VAL A 149 1.43 3.86 -7.29
CA VAL A 149 1.93 3.96 -5.90
C VAL A 149 2.16 5.42 -5.51
N GLU A 150 2.75 6.23 -6.40
CA GLU A 150 2.93 7.67 -6.19
C GLU A 150 1.59 8.41 -6.08
N ALA A 151 0.62 8.09 -6.94
CA ALA A 151 -0.72 8.68 -6.88
C ALA A 151 -1.45 8.33 -5.58
N HIS A 152 -1.38 7.07 -5.13
CA HIS A 152 -1.95 6.63 -3.85
C HIS A 152 -1.37 7.43 -2.68
N LEU A 153 -0.04 7.55 -2.63
CA LEU A 153 0.66 8.31 -1.60
C LEU A 153 0.30 9.79 -1.62
N ARG A 154 0.19 10.39 -2.81
CA ARG A 154 -0.20 11.79 -2.96
C ARG A 154 -1.61 12.04 -2.42
N ILE A 155 -2.59 11.24 -2.84
CA ILE A 155 -3.97 11.39 -2.37
C ILE A 155 -4.07 11.13 -0.86
N LEU A 156 -3.38 10.11 -0.35
CA LEU A 156 -3.33 9.83 1.09
C LEU A 156 -2.75 11.01 1.88
N LYS A 157 -1.64 11.59 1.41
CA LYS A 157 -1.04 12.79 2.00
C LYS A 157 -2.04 13.95 2.04
N GLU A 158 -2.60 14.31 0.89
CA GLU A 158 -3.54 15.43 0.77
C GLU A 158 -4.74 15.29 1.72
N ARG A 159 -5.34 14.09 1.77
CA ARG A 159 -6.50 13.80 2.62
C ARG A 159 -6.15 13.78 4.10
N ALA A 160 -5.03 13.16 4.48
CA ALA A 160 -4.60 13.09 5.88
C ALA A 160 -4.22 14.46 6.43
N GLU A 161 -3.50 15.28 5.68
CA GLU A 161 -3.14 16.64 6.09
C GLU A 161 -4.38 17.55 6.16
N ALA A 162 -5.37 17.36 5.28
CA ALA A 162 -6.64 18.08 5.37
C ALA A 162 -7.43 17.69 6.62
N ALA A 163 -7.49 16.40 6.96
CA ALA A 163 -8.15 15.91 8.17
C ALA A 163 -7.46 16.44 9.45
N GLU A 164 -6.13 16.42 9.51
CA GLU A 164 -5.35 16.98 10.61
C GLU A 164 -5.65 18.47 10.81
N ARG A 165 -5.60 19.27 9.73
CA ARG A 165 -5.94 20.72 9.80
C ARG A 165 -7.38 20.95 10.24
N SER A 166 -8.32 20.09 9.87
CA SER A 166 -9.70 20.18 10.32
C SER A 166 -9.84 20.00 11.83
N ILE A 167 -9.14 19.02 12.39
CA ILE A 167 -9.16 18.71 13.83
C ILE A 167 -8.51 19.85 14.62
N GLN A 168 -7.36 20.35 14.15
CA GLN A 168 -6.64 21.45 14.80
C GLN A 168 -7.44 22.76 14.82
N ARG A 169 -8.27 23.03 13.80
CA ARG A 169 -9.14 24.23 13.79
C ARG A 169 -10.37 24.10 14.68
N SER A 170 -10.71 22.88 15.10
CA SER A 170 -11.88 22.59 15.94
C SER A 170 -11.51 22.42 17.41
N SER A 171 -10.23 22.55 17.75
CA SER A 171 -9.67 22.48 19.10
C SER A 171 -9.34 23.88 19.61
#